data_AF-A0A1G9S3Z5-F1
#
_entry.id   AF-A0A1G9S3Z5-F1
#
_cell.length_a   1.000
_cell.length_b   1.000
_cell.length_c   1.000
_cell.angle_alpha   90.00
_cell.angle_beta   90.00
_cell.angle_gamma   90.00
#
_symmetry.space_group_name_H-M   'P 1'
#
loop_
_entity.id
_entity.type
_entity.pdbx_description
1 polymer ?
#
loop_
_entity_poly.entity_id
_entity_poly.type
_entity_poly.pdbx_seq_one_letter_code
_entity_poly.pdbx_strand_id
1 'polypeptide(L)'
;MSPEPFDGTAERVPGRTFPIEEEWQWEYDYHDSVLHSPRLHGIYQHGSVLLGSDKPGEYWTLVVTGSQRGRVWWLRDGCAAPYADSPSEQHGGDFLSWARDWHVGRGWWRFE
;
A
#
# COMPACT_ATOMS: atom_id res chain seq x y z
N MET A 1 14.17 -8.66 -14.52
CA MET A 1 12.82 -9.25 -14.58
C MET A 1 12.12 -8.79 -13.34
N SER A 2 10.98 -8.10 -13.44
CA SER A 2 10.15 -7.82 -12.27
C SER A 2 9.88 -9.16 -11.58
N PRO A 3 9.99 -9.28 -10.24
CA PRO A 3 9.50 -10.48 -9.56
C PRO A 3 8.05 -10.75 -10.02
N GLU A 4 7.65 -12.02 -10.05
CA GLU A 4 6.33 -12.41 -10.56
C GLU A 4 5.24 -11.44 -10.08
N PRO A 5 4.35 -10.98 -10.99
CA PRO A 5 3.34 -10.00 -10.65
C PRO A 5 2.55 -10.54 -9.46
N PHE A 6 2.54 -9.76 -8.38
CA PHE A 6 1.80 -10.12 -7.19
C PHE A 6 0.31 -10.24 -7.55
N ASP A 7 -0.20 -11.47 -7.54
CA ASP A 7 -1.57 -11.80 -7.95
C ASP A 7 -2.59 -11.74 -6.80
N GLY A 8 -2.17 -11.28 -5.62
CA GLY A 8 -3.03 -11.25 -4.44
C GLY A 8 -3.14 -12.57 -3.68
N THR A 9 -2.54 -13.66 -4.16
CA THR A 9 -2.75 -15.01 -3.60
C THR A 9 -1.73 -15.43 -2.54
N ALA A 10 -0.62 -14.70 -2.42
CA ALA A 10 0.42 -15.04 -1.45
C ALA A 10 -0.10 -14.95 0.00
N GLU A 11 0.34 -15.89 0.84
CA GLU A 11 -0.07 -15.94 2.24
C GLU A 11 0.26 -14.63 2.97
N ARG A 12 -0.74 -14.06 3.66
CA ARG A 12 -0.58 -12.84 4.45
C ARG A 12 -0.07 -13.19 5.84
N VAL A 13 0.89 -12.42 6.33
CA VAL A 13 1.52 -12.56 7.63
C VAL A 13 1.33 -11.28 8.45
N PRO A 14 0.11 -11.02 8.97
CA PRO A 14 -0.23 -9.76 9.65
C PRO A 14 0.55 -9.54 10.95
N GLY A 15 1.18 -10.57 11.52
CA GLY A 15 2.02 -10.45 12.71
C GLY A 15 3.43 -9.90 12.47
N ARG A 16 3.90 -9.83 11.22
CA ARG A 16 5.20 -9.24 10.87
C ARG A 16 5.07 -7.74 10.64
N THR A 17 6.08 -6.97 11.01
CA THR A 17 6.08 -5.51 10.78
C THR A 17 5.92 -5.16 9.30
N PHE A 18 5.07 -4.15 9.02
CA PHE A 18 4.95 -3.58 7.68
C PHE A 18 6.28 -2.93 7.25
N PRO A 19 6.79 -3.19 6.04
CA PRO A 19 8.22 -3.02 5.74
C PRO A 19 8.64 -1.62 5.28
N ILE A 20 7.69 -0.69 5.08
CA ILE A 20 7.98 0.67 4.60
C ILE A 20 7.27 1.71 5.45
N GLU A 21 7.88 2.88 5.58
CA GLU A 21 7.36 4.00 6.38
C GLU A 21 7.02 5.23 5.55
N GLU A 22 7.45 5.23 4.29
CA GLU A 22 7.29 6.30 3.32
C GLU A 22 6.86 5.72 1.97
N GLU A 23 6.30 6.58 1.11
CA GLU A 23 5.96 6.21 -0.25
C GLU A 23 7.18 5.64 -0.97
N TRP A 24 6.98 4.56 -1.73
CA TRP A 24 8.03 3.96 -2.54
C TRP A 24 7.53 3.69 -3.95
N GLN A 25 8.12 4.36 -4.93
CA GLN A 25 7.84 4.21 -6.35
C GLN A 25 8.95 3.40 -7.03
N TRP A 26 8.91 2.08 -6.88
CA TRP A 26 9.93 1.21 -7.45
C TRP A 26 9.88 1.11 -8.98
N GLU A 27 8.81 1.57 -9.64
CA GLU A 27 8.77 1.71 -11.10
C GLU A 27 9.82 2.70 -11.64
N TYR A 28 10.33 3.59 -10.79
CA TYR A 28 11.42 4.51 -11.13
C TYR A 28 12.77 4.08 -10.54
N ASP A 29 12.78 3.26 -9.48
CA ASP A 29 13.98 2.64 -8.90
C ASP A 29 14.38 1.36 -9.64
N TYR A 30 14.91 1.49 -10.87
CA TYR A 30 15.40 0.36 -11.68
C TYR A 30 16.69 -0.31 -11.15
N HIS A 31 17.10 -0.06 -9.91
CA HIS A 31 18.36 -0.54 -9.36
C HIS A 31 18.17 -1.84 -8.57
N ASP A 32 18.13 -2.94 -9.33
CA ASP A 32 18.27 -4.33 -8.86
C ASP A 32 16.97 -5.02 -8.38
N SER A 33 16.37 -5.76 -9.31
CA SER A 33 15.20 -6.62 -9.06
C SER A 33 15.44 -7.69 -7.98
N VAL A 34 16.69 -8.13 -7.79
CA VAL A 34 17.03 -9.15 -6.78
C VAL A 34 16.98 -8.56 -5.37
N LEU A 35 17.44 -7.32 -5.19
CA LEU A 35 17.39 -6.61 -3.91
C LEU A 35 15.96 -6.16 -3.54
N HIS A 36 15.17 -5.76 -4.53
CA HIS A 36 13.82 -5.23 -4.29
C HIS A 36 12.76 -6.32 -4.10
N SER A 37 12.96 -7.52 -4.64
CA SER A 37 11.96 -8.60 -4.59
C SER A 37 11.52 -8.97 -3.15
N PRO A 38 12.42 -9.14 -2.16
CA PRO A 38 12.00 -9.44 -0.78
C PRO A 38 11.21 -8.29 -0.13
N ARG A 39 11.61 -7.04 -0.37
CA ARG A 39 10.92 -5.86 0.17
C ARG A 39 9.54 -5.70 -0.45
N LEU A 40 9.45 -5.87 -1.77
CA LEU A 40 8.20 -5.84 -2.53
C LEU A 40 7.23 -6.92 -2.05
N HIS A 41 7.69 -8.16 -1.93
CA HIS A 41 6.88 -9.25 -1.38
C HIS A 41 6.40 -8.95 0.04
N GLY A 42 7.28 -8.40 0.88
CA GLY A 42 6.95 -7.99 2.23
C GLY A 42 5.81 -6.96 2.30
N ILE A 43 5.75 -5.99 1.37
CA ILE A 43 4.68 -4.96 1.35
C ILE A 43 3.32 -5.61 1.19
N TYR A 44 3.27 -6.65 0.37
CA TYR A 44 2.06 -7.39 0.06
C TYR A 44 1.73 -8.50 1.07
N GLN A 45 2.54 -8.76 2.08
CA GLN A 45 2.31 -9.87 3.00
C GLN A 45 2.32 -9.46 4.46
N HIS A 46 3.25 -8.60 4.84
CA HIS A 46 3.56 -8.37 6.24
C HIS A 46 2.72 -7.24 6.80
N GLY A 47 2.16 -7.46 7.98
CA GLY A 47 1.72 -6.37 8.85
C GLY A 47 0.54 -5.59 8.35
N SER A 48 -0.20 -6.12 7.38
CA SER A 48 -1.33 -5.46 6.76
C SER A 48 -2.46 -6.44 6.44
N VAL A 49 -3.68 -5.93 6.38
CA VAL A 49 -4.88 -6.67 5.96
C VAL A 49 -5.47 -6.04 4.71
N LEU A 50 -5.96 -6.87 3.78
CA LEU A 50 -6.57 -6.39 2.55
C LEU A 50 -7.96 -5.79 2.85
N LEU A 51 -8.20 -4.57 2.37
CA LEU A 51 -9.48 -3.87 2.51
C LEU A 51 -10.34 -4.02 1.26
N GLY A 52 -9.71 -3.99 0.09
CA GLY A 52 -10.41 -4.02 -1.19
C GLY A 52 -9.50 -3.67 -2.37
N SER A 53 -10.12 -3.49 -3.53
CA SER A 53 -9.46 -3.18 -4.79
C SER A 53 -10.42 -2.36 -5.66
N ASP A 54 -9.91 -1.28 -6.26
CA ASP A 54 -10.65 -0.50 -7.27
C ASP A 54 -10.60 -1.18 -8.64
N LYS A 55 -9.44 -1.75 -8.98
CA LYS A 55 -9.11 -2.36 -10.27
C LYS A 55 -8.14 -3.52 -10.07
N PRO A 56 -8.13 -4.49 -11.00
CA PRO A 56 -7.12 -5.55 -10.98
C PRO A 56 -5.70 -4.99 -10.85
N GLY A 57 -4.94 -5.46 -9.86
CA GLY A 57 -3.58 -5.00 -9.59
C GLY A 57 -3.47 -3.75 -8.72
N GLU A 58 -4.59 -3.17 -8.26
CA GLU A 58 -4.63 -2.05 -7.33
C GLU A 58 -5.33 -2.48 -6.04
N TYR A 59 -4.64 -2.40 -4.90
CA TYR A 59 -5.12 -2.91 -3.62
C TYR A 59 -5.05 -1.85 -2.52
N TRP A 60 -6.08 -1.80 -1.69
CA TRP A 60 -6.09 -1.04 -0.45
C TRP A 60 -5.80 -1.96 0.72
N THR A 61 -4.88 -1.55 1.59
CA THR A 61 -4.51 -2.34 2.77
C THR A 61 -4.44 -1.48 4.02
N LEU A 62 -4.92 -2.03 5.14
CA LEU A 62 -4.77 -1.41 6.46
C LEU A 62 -3.54 -2.01 7.15
N VAL A 63 -2.62 -1.17 7.57
CA VAL A 63 -1.46 -1.61 8.36
C VAL A 63 -1.90 -1.89 9.79
N VAL A 64 -1.60 -3.09 10.29
CA VAL A 64 -2.03 -3.59 11.61
C VAL A 64 -0.87 -3.75 12.60
N THR A 65 0.39 -3.69 12.15
CA THR A 65 1.60 -3.77 13.00
C THR A 65 2.69 -2.81 12.53
N GLY A 66 3.57 -2.39 13.46
CA GLY A 66 4.68 -1.48 13.16
C GLY A 66 4.34 -0.01 13.38
N SER A 67 5.27 0.86 12.98
CA SER A 67 5.17 2.33 13.10
C SER A 67 4.00 2.91 12.27
N GLN A 68 3.65 2.26 11.16
CA GLN A 68 2.56 2.68 10.29
C GLN A 68 1.18 2.13 10.71
N ARG A 69 1.06 1.46 11.86
CA ARG A 69 -0.20 0.85 12.33
C ARG A 69 -1.36 1.87 12.34
N GLY A 70 -2.49 1.48 11.75
CA GLY A 70 -3.69 2.30 11.63
C GLY A 70 -3.78 3.10 10.33
N ARG A 71 -2.69 3.16 9.56
CA ARG A 71 -2.67 3.83 8.25
C ARG A 71 -3.16 2.92 7.15
N VAL A 72 -3.84 3.52 6.18
CA VAL A 72 -4.24 2.84 4.94
C VAL A 72 -3.22 3.13 3.86
N TRP A 73 -2.89 2.10 3.07
CA TRP A 73 -1.94 2.18 1.98
C TRP A 73 -2.58 1.69 0.68
N TRP A 74 -2.25 2.39 -0.40
CA TRP A 74 -2.56 1.99 -1.77
C TRP A 74 -1.34 1.28 -2.36
N LEU A 75 -1.56 0.07 -2.86
CA LEU A 75 -0.55 -0.76 -3.48
C LEU A 75 -0.93 -0.97 -4.95
N ARG A 76 -0.02 -0.69 -5.87
CA ARG A 76 -0.20 -0.94 -7.30
C ARG A 76 1.06 -1.50 -7.92
N ASP A 77 0.95 -1.91 -9.18
CA ASP A 77 2.15 -2.15 -9.98
C ASP A 77 2.98 -0.87 -10.03
N GLY A 78 4.21 -0.95 -9.55
CA GLY A 78 5.17 0.15 -9.54
C GLY A 78 5.25 1.01 -8.28
N CYS A 79 4.25 1.02 -7.39
CA CYS A 79 4.35 1.82 -6.17
C CYS A 79 3.49 1.35 -4.98
N ALA A 80 3.91 1.81 -3.79
CA ALA A 80 3.14 1.77 -2.56
C ALA A 80 3.13 3.18 -1.95
N ALA A 81 1.93 3.72 -1.72
CA ALA A 81 1.75 5.06 -1.19
C ALA A 81 0.76 5.05 -0.02
N PRO A 82 0.97 5.85 1.04
CA PRO A 82 -0.04 6.02 2.07
C PRO A 82 -1.26 6.75 1.49
N TYR A 83 -2.46 6.35 1.90
CA TYR A 83 -3.65 7.17 1.70
C TYR A 83 -3.44 8.53 2.37
N ALA A 84 -3.85 9.61 1.73
CA ALA A 84 -3.82 10.96 2.28
C ALA A 84 -5.23 11.55 2.22
N ASP A 85 -5.76 12.02 3.36
CA ASP A 85 -7.05 12.72 3.38
C ASP A 85 -6.91 14.10 2.71
N SER A 86 -5.73 14.72 2.72
CA SER A 86 -5.52 15.95 1.94
C SER A 86 -4.11 16.07 1.37
N PRO A 87 -3.93 16.85 0.29
CA PRO A 87 -2.61 17.12 -0.29
C PRO A 87 -1.64 17.82 0.68
N SER A 88 -2.16 18.50 1.71
CA SER A 88 -1.39 19.23 2.71
C SER A 88 -1.11 18.43 3.99
N GLU A 89 -1.73 17.27 4.15
CA GLU A 89 -1.51 16.42 5.32
C GLU A 89 -0.28 15.53 5.16
N GLN A 90 0.78 15.90 5.87
CA GLN A 90 2.03 15.14 5.93
C GLN A 90 1.91 13.80 6.67
N HIS A 91 0.79 13.53 7.36
CA HIS A 91 0.66 12.40 8.28
C HIS A 91 -0.13 11.20 7.75
N GLY A 92 -0.62 11.24 6.51
CA GLY A 92 -1.44 10.17 5.93
C GLY A 92 -2.81 10.05 6.60
N GLY A 93 -3.84 9.73 5.81
CA GLY A 93 -5.19 9.54 6.31
C GLY A 93 -5.34 8.21 7.05
N ASP A 94 -6.21 8.22 8.07
CA ASP A 94 -6.54 7.02 8.84
C ASP A 94 -7.61 6.15 8.14
N PHE A 95 -7.89 4.98 8.73
CA PHE A 95 -8.92 4.07 8.22
C PHE A 95 -10.32 4.69 8.11
N LEU A 96 -10.69 5.60 9.02
CA LEU A 96 -12.03 6.17 9.03
C LEU A 96 -12.21 7.16 7.88
N SER A 97 -11.22 8.00 7.62
CA SER A 97 -11.21 8.90 6.46
C SER A 97 -11.23 8.11 5.16
N TRP A 98 -10.38 7.09 5.02
CA TRP A 98 -10.40 6.20 3.86
C TRP A 98 -11.75 5.54 3.66
N ALA A 99 -12.36 4.97 4.71
CA ALA A 99 -13.63 4.26 4.60
C ALA A 99 -14.78 5.17 4.15
N ARG A 100 -14.77 6.44 4.58
CA ARG A 100 -15.75 7.45 4.14
C ARG A 100 -15.61 7.75 2.66
N ASP A 101 -14.38 7.98 2.19
CA ASP A 101 -14.09 8.27 0.78
C ASP A 101 -14.42 7.07 -0.11
N TRP A 102 -13.98 5.89 0.30
CA TRP A 102 -14.27 4.62 -0.36
C TRP A 102 -15.77 4.42 -0.56
N HIS A 103 -16.57 4.67 0.48
CA HIS A 103 -18.01 4.49 0.45
C HIS A 103 -18.71 5.36 -0.61
N VAL A 104 -18.18 6.56 -0.86
CA VAL A 104 -18.74 7.49 -1.86
C VAL A 104 -18.05 7.38 -3.23
N GLY A 105 -17.20 6.35 -3.43
CA GLY A 105 -16.48 6.13 -4.68
C GLY A 105 -15.43 7.20 -4.98
N ARG A 106 -14.92 7.90 -3.95
CA ARG A 106 -13.77 8.79 -4.10
C ARG A 106 -12.51 7.94 -4.20
N GLY A 107 -11.81 8.07 -5.32
CA GLY A 107 -10.53 7.39 -5.55
C GLY A 107 -9.37 8.02 -4.77
N TRP A 108 -8.16 7.55 -5.04
CA TRP A 108 -6.94 7.95 -4.32
C TRP A 108 -6.58 9.44 -4.45
N TRP A 109 -6.83 10.05 -5.62
CA TRP A 109 -6.43 11.43 -5.94
C TRP A 109 -7.62 12.38 -5.77
N ARG A 110 -7.49 13.36 -4.87
CA ARG A 110 -8.37 14.55 -4.79
C ARG A 110 -7.81 15.68 -5.67
N PHE A 111 -8.43 15.95 -6.82
CA PHE A 111 -8.22 17.26 -7.47
C PHE A 111 -8.89 18.33 -6.61
N GLU A 112 -8.22 19.47 -6.42
CA GLU A 112 -8.84 20.69 -5.86
C GLU A 112 -10.00 21.18 -6.74
#